data_AF-A0A6A6RA17-F1
#
_entry.id   AF-A0A6A6RA17-F1
#
_cell.length_a   1.000
_cell.length_b   1.000
_cell.length_c   1.000
_cell.angle_alpha   90.00
_cell.angle_beta   90.00
_cell.angle_gamma   90.00
#
_symmetry.space_group_name_H-M   'P 1'
#
loop_
_entity.id
_entity.type
_entity.pdbx_description
1 polymer ?
#
loop_
_entity_poly.entity_id
_entity_poly.type
_entity_poly.pdbx_seq_one_letter_code
_entity_poly.pdbx_strand_id
1 'polypeptide(L)'
;MSARTPQNKNRPQSQEERPPEERLVFAEHIKYMRKQHRKPIPKEWGFWRATGSYVIECEAVTGPLSDYYDNEKLTMDISETVKEGCWFFDADFNFGVIEGTMLMEMTPSLLDDVMKAHRKADGGDTAEEGDNDSDDDGWEEDEDPERYEMQQEKRRLKEEERRKAYIDQSDHGLERYPRRIYFQWRGRDMRDATPLIQPDWDNEHVGYLEFEDNKCNIFEGRAELGVIGSNAEFRGYKVDKEPRKNAEPWNDLSEKIYELEWREKVARDRRPPLRASIMGMERPW
;
A
#
# COMPACT_ATOMS: atom_id res chain seq x y z
N MET A 1 5.70 62.21 16.80
CA MET A 1 4.88 61.46 15.84
C MET A 1 5.46 60.06 15.74
N SER A 2 4.95 59.09 16.52
CA SER A 2 5.37 57.69 16.44
C SER A 2 4.16 56.85 16.07
N ALA A 3 4.19 56.32 14.86
CA ALA A 3 3.15 55.45 14.32
C ALA A 3 3.17 54.10 15.05
N ARG A 4 2.01 53.70 15.58
CA ARG A 4 1.76 52.34 16.08
C ARG A 4 1.38 51.47 14.89
N THR A 5 2.20 50.49 14.57
CA THR A 5 1.84 49.39 13.66
C THR A 5 0.96 48.40 14.42
N PRO A 6 -0.23 48.02 13.92
CA PRO A 6 -1.01 46.96 14.55
C PRO A 6 -0.43 45.59 14.18
N GLN A 7 -0.08 44.79 15.18
CA GLN A 7 0.25 43.38 15.02
C GLN A 7 -0.98 42.62 14.51
N ASN A 8 -0.87 42.11 13.29
CA ASN A 8 -1.86 41.25 12.66
C ASN A 8 -1.79 39.85 13.32
N LYS A 9 -2.61 39.63 14.34
CA LYS A 9 -2.88 38.30 14.91
C LYS A 9 -3.91 37.62 14.03
N ASN A 10 -3.45 36.90 13.01
CA ASN A 10 -4.17 35.81 12.34
C ASN A 10 -3.24 35.17 11.32
N ARG A 11 -2.34 34.32 11.79
CA ARG A 11 -1.65 33.33 10.96
C ARG A 11 -2.15 31.97 11.44
N PRO A 12 -2.77 31.14 10.58
CA PRO A 12 -3.14 29.79 10.97
C PRO A 12 -1.86 29.05 11.38
N GLN A 13 -1.84 28.52 12.60
CA GLN A 13 -0.75 27.68 13.08
C GLN A 13 -0.68 26.45 12.16
N SER A 14 0.41 26.33 11.42
CA SER A 14 0.78 25.10 10.74
C SER A 14 0.87 23.99 11.79
N GLN A 15 0.40 22.79 11.44
CA GLN A 15 0.30 21.65 12.36
C GLN A 15 1.67 21.13 12.88
N GLU A 16 2.78 21.76 12.49
CA GLU A 16 4.16 21.35 12.81
C GLU A 16 4.55 21.51 14.29
N GLU A 17 3.85 22.33 15.08
CA GLU A 17 4.27 22.60 16.48
C GLU A 17 3.51 21.82 17.57
N ARG A 18 2.61 20.88 17.21
CA ARG A 18 1.95 20.06 18.24
C ARG A 18 2.92 19.01 18.81
N PRO A 19 3.16 18.96 20.14
CA PRO A 19 3.96 17.93 20.77
C PRO A 19 3.48 16.53 20.33
N PRO A 20 4.38 15.55 20.10
CA PRO A 20 3.99 14.21 19.64
C PRO A 20 2.90 13.56 20.51
N GLU A 21 2.88 13.88 21.80
CA GLU A 21 1.93 13.39 22.79
C GLU A 21 0.49 13.87 22.60
N GLU A 22 0.27 14.98 21.88
CA GLU A 22 -1.06 15.54 21.60
C GLU A 22 -1.65 15.07 20.26
N ARG A 23 -0.89 14.30 19.47
CA ARG A 23 -1.41 13.66 18.25
C ARG A 23 -2.30 12.49 18.67
N LEU A 24 -3.56 12.47 18.24
CA LEU A 24 -4.53 11.41 18.58
C LEU A 24 -4.03 9.99 18.27
N VAL A 25 -3.18 9.86 17.24
CA VAL A 25 -2.45 8.65 16.82
C VAL A 25 -1.61 8.08 17.97
N PHE A 26 -0.94 8.95 18.73
CA PHE A 26 -0.03 8.56 19.81
C PHE A 26 -0.75 8.12 21.09
N ALA A 27 -1.99 8.57 21.33
CA ALA A 27 -2.70 8.30 22.58
C ALA A 27 -2.94 6.79 22.81
N GLU A 28 -3.33 6.06 21.77
CA GLU A 28 -3.54 4.60 21.84
C GLU A 28 -2.21 3.86 22.03
N HIS A 29 -1.18 4.27 21.30
CA HIS A 29 0.16 3.70 21.44
C HIS A 29 0.72 3.92 22.85
N ILE A 30 0.60 5.13 23.41
CA ILE A 30 1.00 5.43 24.79
C ILE A 30 0.24 4.53 25.78
N LYS A 31 -1.07 4.34 25.59
CA LYS A 31 -1.88 3.43 26.41
C LYS A 31 -1.39 1.99 26.30
N TYR A 32 -1.05 1.53 25.11
CA TYR A 32 -0.48 0.22 24.87
C TYR A 32 0.89 0.06 25.56
N MET A 33 1.79 1.02 25.37
CA MET A 33 3.13 1.01 25.94
C MET A 33 3.11 1.04 27.47
N ARG A 34 2.19 1.77 28.11
CA ARG A 34 1.98 1.72 29.56
C ARG A 34 1.64 0.31 30.06
N LYS A 35 0.87 -0.47 29.30
CA LYS A 35 0.60 -1.89 29.61
C LYS A 35 1.84 -2.78 29.41
N GLN A 36 2.69 -2.47 28.43
CA GLN A 36 3.90 -3.25 28.13
C GLN A 36 5.15 -2.82 28.91
N HIS A 37 5.14 -1.66 29.59
CA HIS A 37 6.34 -1.00 30.14
C HIS A 37 7.10 -1.82 31.20
N ARG A 38 6.47 -2.87 31.74
CA ARG A 38 7.09 -3.79 32.71
C ARG A 38 7.79 -4.99 32.05
N LYS A 39 7.68 -5.16 30.73
CA LYS A 39 8.25 -6.31 30.02
C LYS A 39 9.65 -5.96 29.49
N PRO A 40 10.68 -6.79 29.79
CA PRO A 40 12.01 -6.59 29.24
C PRO A 40 11.98 -6.70 27.71
N ILE A 41 12.93 -6.01 27.05
CA ILE A 41 13.16 -6.19 25.62
C ILE A 41 13.66 -7.62 25.40
N PRO A 42 13.05 -8.40 24.48
CA PRO A 42 13.54 -9.72 24.13
C PRO A 42 14.99 -9.66 23.64
N LYS A 43 15.80 -10.66 24.03
CA LYS A 43 17.20 -10.77 23.57
C LYS A 43 17.29 -11.02 22.07
N GLU A 44 16.37 -11.81 21.55
CA GLU A 44 16.30 -12.20 20.15
C GLU A 44 15.09 -11.55 19.49
N TRP A 45 15.30 -11.10 18.25
CA TRP A 45 14.21 -10.68 17.38
C TRP A 45 13.46 -11.89 16.86
N GLY A 46 12.16 -11.73 16.64
CA GLY A 46 11.32 -12.77 16.06
C GLY A 46 10.19 -12.12 15.29
N PHE A 47 10.04 -12.48 14.02
CA PHE A 47 9.06 -11.87 13.12
C PHE A 47 7.63 -11.98 13.66
N TRP A 48 7.26 -13.09 14.31
CA TRP A 48 5.96 -13.26 14.99
C TRP A 48 5.62 -12.15 16.01
N ARG A 49 6.61 -11.38 16.50
CA ARG A 49 6.38 -10.23 17.39
C ARG A 49 5.81 -9.02 16.65
N ALA A 50 5.94 -8.97 15.33
CA ALA A 50 5.34 -7.95 14.48
C ALA A 50 3.81 -8.11 14.38
N THR A 51 3.24 -9.28 14.71
CA THR A 51 1.78 -9.48 14.73
C THR A 51 1.05 -8.48 15.62
N GLY A 52 -0.10 -7.98 15.16
CA GLY A 52 -0.95 -7.06 15.90
C GLY A 52 -1.39 -5.83 15.12
N SER A 53 -2.12 -4.95 15.79
CA SER A 53 -2.63 -3.70 15.21
C SER A 53 -1.68 -2.55 15.41
N TYR A 54 -1.52 -1.74 14.36
CA TYR A 54 -0.74 -0.53 14.30
C TYR A 54 -1.61 0.63 13.83
N VAL A 55 -1.34 1.81 14.38
CA VAL A 55 -1.80 3.07 13.78
C VAL A 55 -0.65 3.65 12.97
N ILE A 56 -0.94 4.15 11.79
CA ILE A 56 0.03 4.60 10.80
C ILE A 56 0.08 6.12 10.75
N GLU A 57 1.28 6.66 10.61
CA GLU A 57 1.55 8.05 10.29
C GLU A 57 2.24 8.08 8.93
N CYS A 58 1.63 8.74 7.95
CA CYS A 58 2.18 8.86 6.60
C CYS A 58 2.04 10.31 6.16
N GLU A 59 3.16 11.02 6.03
CA GLU A 59 3.16 12.47 5.78
C GLU A 59 2.54 12.83 4.42
N ALA A 60 2.81 12.01 3.40
CA ALA A 60 2.25 12.19 2.05
C ALA A 60 0.72 12.17 2.05
N VAL A 61 0.12 11.38 2.95
CA VAL A 61 -1.32 11.34 3.16
C VAL A 61 -1.76 12.49 4.07
N THR A 62 -1.14 12.64 5.25
CA THR A 62 -1.54 13.62 6.26
C THR A 62 -1.28 15.08 5.95
N GLY A 63 -0.54 15.37 4.88
CA GLY A 63 -0.36 16.70 4.35
C GLY A 63 -1.19 16.92 3.08
N PRO A 64 -0.58 16.85 1.87
CA PRO A 64 -1.24 17.30 0.63
C PRO A 64 -2.54 16.57 0.28
N LEU A 65 -2.71 15.33 0.72
CA LEU A 65 -3.88 14.51 0.43
C LEU A 65 -4.94 14.56 1.53
N SER A 66 -4.77 15.41 2.56
CA SER A 66 -5.69 15.52 3.70
C SER A 66 -7.13 15.84 3.30
N ASP A 67 -7.31 16.54 2.18
CA ASP A 67 -8.63 16.94 1.69
C ASP A 67 -9.44 15.76 1.14
N TYR A 68 -8.80 14.63 0.85
CA TYR A 68 -9.42 13.45 0.23
C TYR A 68 -9.88 12.38 1.24
N TYR A 69 -9.53 12.48 2.52
CA TYR A 69 -9.94 11.48 3.50
C TYR A 69 -10.36 12.12 4.83
N ASP A 70 -11.39 11.55 5.46
CA ASP A 70 -12.18 12.16 6.55
C ASP A 70 -11.48 12.16 7.94
N ASN A 71 -10.17 12.45 7.99
CA ASN A 71 -9.35 12.36 9.21
C ASN A 71 -9.45 10.99 9.90
N GLU A 72 -9.83 9.94 9.18
CA GLU A 72 -9.85 8.59 9.70
C GLU A 72 -8.43 8.16 10.07
N LYS A 73 -8.33 7.29 11.08
CA LYS A 73 -7.04 6.79 11.53
C LYS A 73 -6.50 5.84 10.47
N LEU A 74 -5.29 6.11 9.99
CA LEU A 74 -4.57 5.17 9.14
C LEU A 74 -4.20 3.96 10.00
N THR A 75 -4.42 2.75 9.49
CA THR A 75 -4.24 1.50 10.25
C THR A 75 -3.51 0.45 9.45
N MET A 76 -2.86 -0.46 10.17
CA MET A 76 -2.35 -1.70 9.61
C MET A 76 -2.46 -2.82 10.64
N ASP A 77 -2.96 -3.97 10.24
CA ASP A 77 -3.15 -5.15 11.07
C ASP A 77 -2.34 -6.30 10.51
N ILE A 78 -1.22 -6.64 11.16
CA ILE A 78 -0.31 -7.71 10.73
C ILE A 78 -0.74 -9.03 11.35
N SER A 79 -0.95 -10.05 10.51
CA SER A 79 -1.41 -11.38 10.90
C SER A 79 -0.45 -12.47 10.40
N GLU A 80 -0.47 -13.60 11.10
CA GLU A 80 0.25 -14.81 10.72
C GLU A 80 -0.72 -15.71 9.93
N THR A 81 -0.32 -16.09 8.72
CA THR A 81 -1.18 -16.83 7.79
C THR A 81 -0.53 -18.14 7.38
N VAL A 82 -1.35 -19.20 7.37
CA VAL A 82 -0.96 -20.54 6.89
C VAL A 82 -1.89 -20.92 5.77
N LYS A 83 -1.35 -20.95 4.54
CA LYS A 83 -2.11 -21.33 3.34
C LYS A 83 -1.34 -22.39 2.56
N GLU A 84 -2.01 -23.49 2.24
CA GLU A 84 -1.43 -24.59 1.44
C GLU A 84 -0.11 -25.15 2.00
N GLY A 85 0.11 -25.06 3.31
CA GLY A 85 1.34 -25.50 3.97
C GLY A 85 2.49 -24.48 3.94
N CYS A 86 2.30 -23.34 3.27
CA CYS A 86 3.18 -22.19 3.35
C CYS A 86 2.77 -21.30 4.52
N TRP A 87 3.75 -20.96 5.35
CA TRP A 87 3.60 -20.05 6.48
C TRP A 87 4.21 -18.71 6.08
N PHE A 88 3.43 -17.64 6.12
CA PHE A 88 3.86 -16.27 5.80
C PHE A 88 3.07 -15.27 6.65
N PHE A 89 3.42 -13.99 6.57
CA PHE A 89 2.62 -12.93 7.19
C PHE A 89 1.89 -12.14 6.12
N ASP A 90 0.67 -11.74 6.44
CA ASP A 90 -0.05 -10.75 5.66
C ASP A 90 -0.43 -9.57 6.55
N ALA A 91 -0.85 -8.48 5.92
CA ALA A 91 -1.48 -7.38 6.64
C ALA A 91 -2.63 -6.78 5.87
N ASP A 92 -3.69 -6.46 6.60
CA ASP A 92 -4.71 -5.50 6.18
C ASP A 92 -4.13 -4.10 6.43
N PHE A 93 -4.16 -3.22 5.43
CA PHE A 93 -3.75 -1.84 5.61
C PHE A 93 -4.79 -0.87 5.07
N ASN A 94 -4.93 0.28 5.73
CA ASN A 94 -5.73 1.39 5.27
C ASN A 94 -4.96 2.68 5.55
N PHE A 95 -4.46 3.30 4.47
CA PHE A 95 -3.73 4.57 4.48
C PHE A 95 -4.64 5.70 3.97
N GLY A 96 -5.95 5.56 4.13
CA GLY A 96 -6.96 6.57 3.79
C GLY A 96 -7.28 6.62 2.30
N VAL A 97 -6.30 7.01 1.49
CA VAL A 97 -6.44 7.10 0.02
C VAL A 97 -6.16 5.77 -0.68
N ILE A 98 -5.48 4.85 -0.01
CA ILE A 98 -5.24 3.47 -0.47
C ILE A 98 -5.53 2.53 0.70
N GLU A 99 -6.21 1.43 0.43
CA GLU A 99 -6.35 0.30 1.34
C GLU A 99 -6.13 -1.02 0.63
N GLY A 100 -5.77 -2.08 1.36
CA GLY A 100 -5.60 -3.39 0.75
C GLY A 100 -4.85 -4.39 1.61
N THR A 101 -4.19 -5.33 0.92
CA THR A 101 -3.45 -6.43 1.52
C THR A 101 -1.97 -6.32 1.20
N MET A 102 -1.12 -6.59 2.20
CA MET A 102 0.32 -6.78 2.03
C MET A 102 0.67 -8.25 2.29
N LEU A 103 1.54 -8.85 1.48
CA LEU A 103 2.21 -10.13 1.78
C LEU A 103 3.65 -9.83 2.22
N MET A 104 4.11 -10.45 3.30
CA MET A 104 5.32 -10.05 4.00
C MET A 104 6.25 -11.24 4.32
N GLU A 105 7.55 -11.03 4.12
CA GLU A 105 8.59 -12.00 4.45
C GLU A 105 9.90 -11.36 4.93
N MET A 106 10.74 -12.14 5.60
CA MET A 106 12.02 -11.63 6.16
C MET A 106 13.09 -11.41 5.11
N THR A 107 13.00 -12.10 3.97
CA THR A 107 13.94 -11.95 2.86
C THR A 107 13.18 -11.75 1.55
N PRO A 108 13.76 -11.00 0.59
CA PRO A 108 13.16 -10.86 -0.74
C PRO A 108 12.94 -12.19 -1.46
N SER A 109 13.84 -13.17 -1.25
CA SER A 109 13.72 -14.50 -1.86
C SER A 109 12.52 -15.27 -1.33
N LEU A 110 12.24 -15.22 -0.02
CA LEU A 110 11.06 -15.87 0.56
C LEU A 110 9.78 -15.16 0.11
N LEU A 111 9.81 -13.83 0.02
CA LEU A 111 8.69 -13.06 -0.53
C LEU A 111 8.40 -13.49 -1.98
N ASP A 112 9.43 -13.64 -2.81
CA ASP A 112 9.30 -14.09 -4.19
C ASP A 112 8.65 -15.48 -4.31
N ASP A 113 8.99 -16.41 -3.41
CA ASP A 113 8.38 -17.75 -3.35
C ASP A 113 6.89 -17.66 -2.98
N VAL A 114 6.53 -16.81 -2.01
CA VAL A 114 5.13 -16.53 -1.65
C VAL A 114 4.37 -15.93 -2.84
N MET A 115 4.99 -14.97 -3.53
CA MET A 115 4.40 -14.30 -4.70
C MET A 115 4.16 -15.29 -5.85
N LYS A 116 5.12 -16.18 -6.15
CA LYS A 116 4.97 -17.23 -7.16
C LYS A 116 3.81 -18.17 -6.83
N ALA A 117 3.66 -18.56 -5.56
CA ALA A 117 2.56 -19.42 -5.13
C ALA A 117 1.19 -18.75 -5.38
N HIS A 118 1.07 -17.45 -5.08
CA HIS A 118 -0.16 -16.69 -5.33
C HIS A 118 -0.47 -16.50 -6.81
N ARG A 119 0.55 -16.21 -7.65
CA ARG A 119 0.37 -16.08 -9.12
C ARG A 119 -0.15 -17.37 -9.75
N LYS A 120 0.36 -18.52 -9.32
CA LYS A 120 -0.12 -19.84 -9.76
C LYS A 120 -1.58 -20.08 -9.38
N ALA A 121 -1.99 -19.62 -8.20
CA ALA A 121 -3.38 -19.76 -7.73
C ALA A 121 -4.36 -18.83 -8.47
N ASP A 122 -3.91 -17.68 -8.97
CA ASP A 122 -4.72 -16.74 -9.78
C ASP A 122 -5.08 -17.28 -11.17
N GLY A 123 -4.58 -18.47 -11.54
CA GLY A 123 -4.76 -19.03 -12.87
C GLY A 123 -4.03 -18.24 -13.94
N GLY A 124 -3.05 -17.41 -13.54
CA GLY A 124 -2.05 -16.91 -14.47
C GLY A 124 -1.38 -18.11 -15.10
N ASP A 125 -1.39 -18.16 -16.44
CA ASP A 125 -0.60 -19.15 -17.16
C ASP A 125 0.77 -19.17 -16.50
N THR A 126 1.18 -20.33 -16.01
CA THR A 126 2.58 -20.57 -15.76
C THR A 126 3.20 -20.61 -17.14
N ALA A 127 3.40 -19.43 -17.75
CA ALA A 127 4.42 -19.27 -18.76
C ALA A 127 5.66 -19.82 -18.06
N GLU A 128 6.08 -21.01 -18.51
CA GLU A 128 7.44 -21.45 -18.31
C GLU A 128 8.35 -20.23 -18.44
N GLU A 129 9.26 -20.05 -17.49
CA GLU A 129 10.30 -19.03 -17.47
C GLU A 129 10.54 -18.41 -18.84
N GLY A 130 9.86 -17.29 -19.05
CA GLY A 130 9.76 -16.57 -20.30
C GLY A 130 9.21 -15.20 -20.03
N ASP A 131 9.69 -14.60 -18.93
CA ASP A 131 10.42 -13.34 -19.00
C ASP A 131 9.82 -12.41 -20.10
N ASN A 132 8.96 -11.42 -19.76
CA ASN A 132 8.90 -10.08 -20.40
C ASN A 132 7.82 -9.15 -19.81
N ASP A 133 8.19 -8.36 -18.81
CA ASP A 133 7.72 -6.97 -18.65
C ASP A 133 8.40 -6.13 -19.76
N SER A 134 7.87 -5.07 -20.36
CA SER A 134 6.76 -4.18 -20.06
C SER A 134 6.74 -3.10 -21.18
N ASP A 135 5.74 -2.23 -21.18
CA ASP A 135 5.24 -1.08 -21.98
C ASP A 135 6.16 -0.28 -22.99
N ASP A 136 5.85 0.87 -23.59
CA ASP A 136 4.78 1.90 -23.51
C ASP A 136 4.80 2.69 -24.84
N ASP A 137 3.69 3.40 -25.08
CA ASP A 137 3.49 4.68 -25.76
C ASP A 137 3.93 4.92 -27.23
N GLY A 138 2.97 4.72 -28.13
CA GLY A 138 2.39 5.91 -28.78
C GLY A 138 2.67 6.14 -30.27
N TRP A 139 1.97 5.38 -31.12
CA TRP A 139 1.42 5.76 -32.43
C TRP A 139 2.32 6.50 -33.44
N GLU A 140 2.92 5.75 -34.37
CA GLU A 140 2.69 5.96 -35.80
C GLU A 140 2.47 4.58 -36.44
N GLU A 141 1.42 4.48 -37.27
CA GLU A 141 1.00 3.29 -38.00
C GLU A 141 2.15 2.72 -38.83
N ASP A 142 2.73 1.60 -38.41
CA ASP A 142 3.36 0.61 -39.30
C ASP A 142 3.41 -0.74 -38.55
N GLU A 143 2.61 -1.70 -39.03
CA GLU A 143 2.42 -3.04 -38.46
C GLU A 143 3.69 -3.92 -38.61
N ASP A 144 4.75 -3.66 -37.82
CA ASP A 144 5.95 -4.51 -37.76
C ASP A 144 6.08 -5.24 -36.40
N PRO A 145 5.71 -6.54 -36.33
CA PRO A 145 5.74 -7.35 -35.10
C PRO A 145 7.11 -7.41 -34.42
N GLU A 146 8.21 -7.34 -35.18
CA GLU A 146 9.58 -7.51 -34.65
C GLU A 146 10.01 -6.36 -33.72
N ARG A 147 9.45 -5.16 -33.93
CA ARG A 147 9.82 -3.95 -33.16
C ARG A 147 9.16 -3.92 -31.77
N TYR A 148 7.99 -4.56 -31.63
CA TYR A 148 7.26 -4.68 -30.39
C TYR A 148 7.93 -5.68 -29.43
N GLU A 149 8.37 -6.82 -29.95
CA GLU A 149 9.10 -7.84 -29.15
C GLU A 149 10.41 -7.28 -28.57
N MET A 150 11.12 -6.45 -29.35
CA MET A 150 12.38 -5.82 -28.92
C MET A 150 12.19 -4.79 -27.80
N GLN A 151 11.05 -4.08 -27.74
CA GLN A 151 10.75 -3.13 -26.67
C GLN A 151 10.44 -3.85 -25.35
N GLN A 152 9.65 -4.92 -25.41
CA GLN A 152 9.39 -5.75 -24.23
C GLN A 152 10.70 -6.33 -23.69
N GLU A 153 11.55 -6.95 -24.54
CA GLU A 153 12.82 -7.55 -24.09
C GLU A 153 13.73 -6.57 -23.34
N LYS A 154 13.76 -5.31 -23.79
CA LYS A 154 14.55 -4.27 -23.15
C LYS A 154 14.01 -3.86 -21.77
N ARG A 155 12.69 -3.90 -21.59
CA ARG A 155 12.04 -3.56 -20.32
C ARG A 155 12.26 -4.64 -19.28
N ARG A 156 12.18 -5.89 -19.67
CA ARG A 156 12.47 -7.04 -18.83
C ARG A 156 13.89 -7.08 -18.35
N LEU A 157 14.85 -6.82 -19.23
CA LEU A 157 16.25 -6.76 -18.82
C LEU A 157 16.46 -5.66 -17.77
N LYS A 158 15.75 -4.54 -17.88
CA LYS A 158 15.80 -3.43 -16.92
C LYS A 158 15.08 -3.77 -15.60
N GLU A 159 13.97 -4.51 -15.65
CA GLU A 159 13.24 -5.04 -14.50
C GLU A 159 14.09 -6.09 -13.75
N GLU A 160 14.70 -7.02 -14.48
CA GLU A 160 15.60 -8.04 -13.95
C GLU A 160 16.85 -7.40 -13.33
N GLU A 161 17.39 -6.34 -13.94
CA GLU A 161 18.47 -5.54 -13.35
C GLU A 161 18.03 -4.80 -12.09
N ARG A 162 16.81 -4.24 -12.01
CA ARG A 162 16.28 -3.60 -10.79
C ARG A 162 16.06 -4.63 -9.68
N ARG A 163 15.49 -5.78 -10.03
CA ARG A 163 15.26 -6.90 -9.11
C ARG A 163 16.57 -7.52 -8.64
N LYS A 164 17.54 -7.71 -9.53
CA LYS A 164 18.90 -8.13 -9.17
C LYS A 164 19.62 -7.07 -8.34
N ALA A 165 19.47 -5.78 -8.61
CA ALA A 165 20.07 -4.72 -7.79
C ALA A 165 19.45 -4.66 -6.38
N TYR A 166 18.16 -4.93 -6.27
CA TYR A 166 17.46 -5.07 -4.99
C TYR A 166 17.94 -6.31 -4.21
N ILE A 167 18.14 -7.43 -4.91
CA ILE A 167 18.68 -8.67 -4.35
C ILE A 167 20.18 -8.54 -4.00
N ASP A 168 21.00 -7.87 -4.81
CA ASP A 168 22.43 -7.63 -4.56
C ASP A 168 22.65 -6.65 -3.40
N GLN A 169 21.75 -5.68 -3.20
CA GLN A 169 21.72 -4.88 -1.96
C GLN A 169 21.41 -5.74 -0.72
N SER A 170 20.82 -6.92 -0.90
CA SER A 170 20.41 -7.85 0.16
C SER A 170 21.42 -8.97 0.48
N ASP A 171 22.40 -9.23 -0.39
CA ASP A 171 23.49 -10.22 -0.17
C ASP A 171 24.52 -9.74 0.88
N HIS A 172 24.35 -8.51 1.38
CA HIS A 172 25.01 -7.97 2.56
C HIS A 172 24.03 -7.71 3.71
N GLY A 173 23.48 -8.78 4.28
CA GLY A 173 23.44 -8.90 5.74
C GLY A 173 22.07 -8.97 6.42
N LEU A 174 21.74 -10.19 6.86
CA LEU A 174 21.14 -10.40 8.19
C LEU A 174 21.91 -9.64 9.29
N GLU A 175 23.21 -9.36 9.08
CA GLU A 175 24.04 -8.53 9.95
C GLU A 175 23.78 -7.01 9.86
N ARG A 176 23.21 -6.51 8.75
CA ARG A 176 23.07 -5.06 8.51
C ARG A 176 21.69 -4.51 8.88
N TYR A 177 20.63 -5.31 8.72
CA TYR A 177 19.25 -4.92 9.06
C TYR A 177 18.46 -6.08 9.69
N PRO A 178 18.80 -6.52 10.92
CA PRO A 178 18.27 -7.76 11.52
C PRO A 178 16.75 -7.72 11.82
N ARG A 179 16.05 -6.63 11.50
CA ARG A 179 14.64 -6.40 11.86
C ARG A 179 13.83 -5.80 10.70
N ARG A 180 14.32 -5.99 9.46
CA ARG A 180 13.61 -5.57 8.26
C ARG A 180 12.71 -6.69 7.75
N ILE A 181 11.51 -6.31 7.35
CA ILE A 181 10.51 -7.18 6.72
C ILE A 181 10.18 -6.58 5.38
N TYR A 182 10.24 -7.38 4.33
CA TYR A 182 9.94 -6.98 2.97
C TYR A 182 8.50 -7.34 2.65
N PHE A 183 7.87 -6.55 1.79
CA PHE A 183 6.49 -6.83 1.40
C PHE A 183 6.21 -6.43 -0.04
N GLN A 184 5.19 -7.08 -0.60
CA GLN A 184 4.47 -6.63 -1.79
C GLN A 184 3.02 -6.38 -1.39
N TRP A 185 2.35 -5.41 -2.04
CA TRP A 185 0.98 -5.04 -1.70
C TRP A 185 0.07 -4.97 -2.93
N ARG A 186 -1.21 -5.24 -2.70
CA ARG A 186 -2.30 -4.96 -3.65
C ARG A 186 -3.37 -4.20 -2.89
N GLY A 187 -4.10 -3.33 -3.58
CA GLY A 187 -5.08 -2.49 -2.91
C GLY A 187 -5.99 -1.75 -3.86
N ARG A 188 -6.85 -0.90 -3.28
CA ARG A 188 -7.80 -0.05 -3.97
C ARG A 188 -7.45 1.41 -3.75
N ASP A 189 -7.60 2.19 -4.80
CA ASP A 189 -7.62 3.65 -4.74
C ASP A 189 -8.99 4.11 -4.25
N MET A 190 -9.00 4.78 -3.10
CA MET A 190 -10.20 5.21 -2.38
C MET A 190 -10.60 6.66 -2.69
N ARG A 191 -9.90 7.34 -3.60
CA ARG A 191 -10.16 8.76 -3.92
C ARG A 191 -11.47 8.99 -4.68
N ASP A 192 -11.97 7.96 -5.36
CA ASP A 192 -13.21 7.99 -6.13
C ASP A 192 -14.41 7.48 -5.31
N ALA A 193 -15.63 7.92 -5.65
CA ALA A 193 -16.87 7.42 -5.06
C ALA A 193 -17.12 5.92 -5.30
N THR A 194 -16.40 5.31 -6.24
CA THR A 194 -16.35 3.86 -6.46
C THR A 194 -14.86 3.49 -6.44
N PRO A 195 -14.36 2.94 -5.32
CA PRO A 195 -12.99 2.48 -5.24
C PRO A 195 -12.69 1.49 -6.35
N LEU A 196 -11.49 1.61 -6.92
CA LEU A 196 -11.00 0.70 -7.94
C LEU A 196 -9.71 0.08 -7.46
N ILE A 197 -9.52 -1.20 -7.74
CA ILE A 197 -8.22 -1.85 -7.55
C ILE A 197 -7.15 -1.05 -8.29
N GLN A 198 -6.04 -0.79 -7.60
CA GLN A 198 -4.88 -0.20 -8.22
C GLN A 198 -4.07 -1.32 -8.89
N PRO A 199 -3.94 -1.31 -10.22
CA PRO A 199 -3.17 -2.33 -10.93
C PRO A 199 -1.69 -2.23 -10.59
N ASP A 200 -1.01 -3.37 -10.60
CA ASP A 200 0.41 -3.54 -10.28
C ASP A 200 1.15 -4.20 -11.45
N TRP A 201 0.96 -3.65 -12.65
CA TRP A 201 1.40 -4.28 -13.90
C TRP A 201 2.89 -4.63 -13.88
N ASP A 202 3.71 -3.72 -13.35
CA ASP A 202 5.18 -3.83 -13.30
C ASP A 202 5.69 -4.42 -11.97
N ASN A 203 4.80 -4.98 -11.13
CA ASN A 203 5.12 -5.46 -9.78
C ASN A 203 5.88 -4.42 -8.93
N GLU A 204 5.54 -3.14 -9.10
CA GLU A 204 6.20 -2.02 -8.43
C GLU A 204 5.66 -1.78 -7.04
N HIS A 205 4.53 -2.37 -6.65
CA HIS A 205 3.94 -2.24 -5.31
C HIS A 205 4.71 -2.98 -4.23
N VAL A 206 5.98 -2.62 -4.04
CA VAL A 206 6.90 -3.25 -3.09
C VAL A 206 7.35 -2.27 -2.01
N GLY A 207 7.82 -2.82 -0.89
CA GLY A 207 8.33 -2.01 0.21
C GLY A 207 9.00 -2.84 1.30
N TYR A 208 9.34 -2.14 2.38
CA TYR A 208 9.81 -2.78 3.61
C TYR A 208 9.40 -2.01 4.86
N LEU A 209 9.36 -2.74 5.96
CA LEU A 209 9.20 -2.24 7.32
C LEU A 209 10.51 -2.51 8.09
N GLU A 210 11.02 -1.51 8.79
CA GLU A 210 12.21 -1.63 9.63
C GLU A 210 11.84 -1.34 11.09
N PHE A 211 11.87 -2.36 11.94
CA PHE A 211 11.51 -2.23 13.35
C PHE A 211 12.66 -1.68 14.19
N GLU A 212 12.34 -0.72 15.06
CA GLU A 212 13.34 -0.04 15.89
C GLU A 212 14.01 -1.00 16.90
N ASP A 213 13.24 -1.95 17.45
CA ASP A 213 13.69 -2.86 18.50
C ASP A 213 13.13 -4.28 18.38
N ASN A 214 13.59 -5.19 19.26
CA ASN A 214 13.12 -6.57 19.31
C ASN A 214 11.70 -6.74 19.88
N LYS A 215 11.04 -5.65 20.32
CA LYS A 215 9.64 -5.70 20.75
C LYS A 215 8.67 -5.48 19.59
N CYS A 216 9.16 -4.96 18.47
CA CYS A 216 8.36 -4.65 17.27
C CYS A 216 7.17 -3.72 17.57
N ASN A 217 7.36 -2.71 18.44
CA ASN A 217 6.28 -1.77 18.78
C ASN A 217 6.21 -0.56 17.85
N ILE A 218 7.33 -0.24 17.20
CA ILE A 218 7.48 0.91 16.31
C ILE A 218 8.32 0.45 15.12
N PHE A 219 7.93 0.89 13.93
CA PHE A 219 8.71 0.69 12.71
C PHE A 219 8.67 1.92 11.81
N GLU A 220 9.66 2.02 10.93
CA GLU A 220 9.68 2.90 9.77
C GLU A 220 9.41 2.08 8.51
N GLY A 221 8.48 2.54 7.68
CA GLY A 221 8.09 1.91 6.44
C GLY A 221 8.49 2.76 5.24
N ARG A 222 8.94 2.09 4.18
CA ARG A 222 9.16 2.70 2.87
C ARG A 222 8.57 1.82 1.79
N ALA A 223 7.78 2.41 0.91
CA ALA A 223 7.15 1.68 -0.17
C ALA A 223 6.83 2.54 -1.37
N GLU A 224 6.73 1.88 -2.52
CA GLU A 224 6.11 2.44 -3.71
C GLU A 224 4.59 2.32 -3.54
N LEU A 225 3.94 3.43 -3.17
CA LEU A 225 2.52 3.46 -2.83
C LEU A 225 1.68 4.14 -3.91
N GLY A 226 2.03 3.93 -5.17
CA GLY A 226 1.18 4.33 -6.28
C GLY A 226 0.76 5.79 -6.26
N VAL A 227 -0.54 6.01 -5.99
CA VAL A 227 -1.17 7.33 -5.94
C VAL A 227 -0.70 8.22 -4.78
N ILE A 228 -0.10 7.65 -3.73
CA ILE A 228 0.57 8.39 -2.65
C ILE A 228 1.94 8.89 -3.13
N GLY A 229 2.55 8.19 -4.10
CA GLY A 229 3.82 8.53 -4.70
C GLY A 229 4.88 7.45 -4.51
N SER A 230 6.00 7.67 -5.21
CA SER A 230 7.14 6.77 -5.15
C SER A 230 7.93 6.94 -3.86
N ASN A 231 8.41 5.84 -3.29
CA ASN A 231 9.25 5.82 -2.10
C ASN A 231 8.63 6.58 -0.90
N ALA A 232 7.33 6.38 -0.70
CA ALA A 232 6.56 6.99 0.36
C ALA A 232 7.01 6.48 1.73
N GLU A 233 7.28 7.41 2.65
CA GLU A 233 7.69 7.12 4.02
C GLU A 233 6.47 7.12 4.95
N PHE A 234 6.43 6.14 5.85
CA PHE A 234 5.41 6.05 6.89
C PHE A 234 6.00 5.44 8.16
N ARG A 235 5.31 5.65 9.29
CA ARG A 235 5.66 5.06 10.58
C ARG A 235 4.48 4.35 11.18
N GLY A 236 4.73 3.21 11.82
CA GLY A 236 3.68 2.46 12.51
C GLY A 236 3.91 2.37 14.00
N TYR A 237 2.82 2.54 14.75
CA TYR A 237 2.81 2.52 16.20
C TYR A 237 1.86 1.45 16.70
N LYS A 238 2.40 0.44 17.39
CA LYS A 238 1.62 -0.70 17.87
C LYS A 238 0.62 -0.27 18.93
N VAL A 239 -0.64 -0.66 18.75
CA VAL A 239 -1.75 -0.36 19.67
C VAL A 239 -2.39 -1.62 20.24
N ASP A 240 -2.21 -2.77 19.58
CA ASP A 240 -2.65 -4.07 20.08
C ASP A 240 -1.67 -5.19 19.69
N LYS A 241 -1.72 -6.32 20.41
CA LYS A 241 -0.95 -7.53 20.07
C LYS A 241 -1.69 -8.43 19.11
N GLU A 242 -3.00 -8.40 19.14
CA GLU A 242 -3.83 -9.19 18.26
C GLU A 242 -4.29 -8.28 17.11
N PRO A 243 -4.18 -8.73 15.85
CA PRO A 243 -4.72 -7.98 14.72
C PRO A 243 -6.24 -7.86 14.87
N ARG A 244 -6.78 -6.69 14.54
CA ARG A 244 -8.22 -6.39 14.62
C ARG A 244 -8.95 -6.81 13.35
N LYS A 245 -8.23 -6.89 12.24
CA LYS A 245 -8.72 -7.26 10.91
C LYS A 245 -7.81 -8.33 10.32
N ASN A 246 -8.42 -9.19 9.51
CA ASN A 246 -7.68 -10.09 8.64
C ASN A 246 -7.62 -9.46 7.26
N ALA A 247 -6.50 -9.67 6.57
CA ALA A 247 -6.35 -9.19 5.22
C ALA A 247 -7.38 -9.82 4.27
N GLU A 248 -7.83 -9.04 3.30
CA GLU A 248 -8.61 -9.56 2.18
C GLU A 248 -7.76 -10.56 1.38
N PRO A 249 -8.36 -11.63 0.82
CA PRO A 249 -7.62 -12.54 -0.03
C PRO A 249 -6.89 -11.80 -1.16
N TRP A 250 -5.58 -12.00 -1.25
CA TRP A 250 -4.70 -11.36 -2.25
C TRP A 250 -5.23 -11.42 -3.70
N ASN A 251 -5.89 -12.51 -4.03
CA ASN A 251 -6.40 -12.83 -5.36
C ASN A 251 -7.67 -12.04 -5.71
N ASP A 252 -8.40 -11.56 -4.71
CA ASP A 252 -9.58 -10.71 -4.86
C ASP A 252 -9.18 -9.26 -5.21
N LEU A 253 -7.91 -8.91 -5.02
CA LEU A 253 -7.29 -7.64 -5.40
C LEU A 253 -6.49 -7.73 -6.71
N SER A 254 -6.75 -8.75 -7.54
CA SER A 254 -6.01 -8.98 -8.78
C SER A 254 -6.45 -8.06 -9.92
N GLU A 255 -5.58 -7.91 -10.91
CA GLU A 255 -5.84 -7.16 -12.15
C GLU A 255 -7.03 -7.71 -12.93
N LYS A 256 -7.27 -9.02 -12.86
CA LYS A 256 -8.45 -9.64 -13.44
C LYS A 256 -9.74 -9.10 -12.81
N ILE A 257 -9.73 -8.88 -11.49
CA ILE A 257 -10.86 -8.25 -10.80
C ILE A 257 -10.94 -6.77 -11.17
N TYR A 258 -9.81 -6.07 -11.24
CA TYR A 258 -9.76 -4.69 -11.73
C TYR A 258 -10.41 -4.54 -13.12
N GLU A 259 -10.08 -5.40 -14.08
CA GLU A 259 -10.68 -5.35 -15.42
C GLU A 259 -12.20 -5.54 -15.40
N LEU A 260 -12.71 -6.42 -14.54
CA LEU A 260 -14.14 -6.65 -14.36
C LEU A 260 -14.82 -5.40 -13.77
N GLU A 261 -14.29 -4.87 -12.66
CA GLU A 261 -14.80 -3.67 -12.00
C GLU A 261 -14.78 -2.45 -12.93
N TRP A 262 -13.69 -2.27 -13.68
CA TRP A 262 -13.54 -1.21 -14.66
C TRP A 262 -14.58 -1.31 -15.79
N ARG A 263 -14.78 -2.50 -16.35
CA ARG A 263 -15.80 -2.74 -17.39
C ARG A 263 -17.20 -2.43 -16.87
N GLU A 264 -17.51 -2.81 -15.63
CA GLU A 264 -18.79 -2.50 -15.00
C GLU A 264 -18.98 -1.00 -14.76
N LYS A 265 -17.94 -0.29 -14.29
CA LYS A 265 -17.95 1.17 -14.12
C LYS A 265 -18.23 1.87 -15.45
N VAL A 266 -17.47 1.53 -16.51
CA VAL A 266 -17.68 2.09 -17.85
C VAL A 266 -19.08 1.77 -18.40
N ALA A 267 -19.59 0.56 -18.17
CA ALA A 267 -20.94 0.19 -18.59
C ALA A 267 -22.02 0.98 -17.85
N ARG A 268 -21.82 1.28 -16.56
CA ARG A 268 -22.72 2.10 -15.73
C ARG A 268 -22.75 3.55 -16.23
N ASP A 269 -21.59 4.13 -16.47
CA ASP A 269 -21.46 5.54 -16.90
C ASP A 269 -21.98 5.76 -18.33
N ARG A 270 -21.94 4.73 -19.18
CA ARG A 270 -22.52 4.76 -20.53
C ARG A 270 -24.03 4.55 -20.56
N ARG A 271 -24.70 4.17 -19.44
CA ARG A 271 -26.16 4.07 -19.44
C ARG A 271 -26.75 5.47 -19.50
N PRO A 272 -27.57 5.80 -20.52
CA PRO A 272 -28.30 7.06 -20.51
C PRO A 272 -29.17 7.11 -19.26
N PRO A 273 -29.34 8.29 -18.62
CA PRO A 273 -30.24 8.42 -17.49
C PRO A 273 -31.60 7.87 -17.93
N LEU A 274 -32.15 6.93 -17.15
CA LEU A 274 -33.51 6.45 -17.35
C LEU A 274 -34.37 7.71 -17.50
N ARG A 275 -34.89 7.95 -18.71
CA ARG A 275 -35.88 8.99 -18.93
C ARG A 275 -36.96 8.72 -17.92
N ALA A 276 -37.03 9.53 -16.87
CA ALA A 276 -38.20 9.60 -16.05
C ALA A 276 -39.34 9.82 -17.04
N SER A 277 -40.23 8.83 -17.15
CA SER A 277 -41.46 8.97 -17.90
C SER A 277 -42.14 10.21 -17.38
N ILE A 278 -42.04 11.31 -18.13
CA ILE A 278 -42.99 12.42 -18.05
C ILE A 278 -44.27 11.87 -18.67
N MET A 279 -44.94 10.97 -17.94
CA MET A 279 -46.37 10.80 -18.03
C MET A 279 -46.96 11.96 -17.24
N GLY A 280 -47.67 12.85 -17.94
CA GLY A 280 -48.50 13.87 -17.29
C GLY A 280 -48.14 15.30 -17.67
N MET A 281 -48.27 15.65 -18.96
CA MET A 281 -48.78 16.97 -19.31
C MET A 281 -49.85 16.79 -20.39
N GLU A 282 -51.08 16.83 -19.92
CA GLU A 282 -52.29 17.06 -20.71
C GLU A 282 -52.06 18.26 -21.63
N ARG A 283 -52.36 18.12 -22.91
CA ARG A 283 -52.47 19.26 -23.82
C ARG A 283 -53.86 19.88 -23.63
N PRO A 284 -53.97 21.17 -23.33
CA PRO A 284 -55.21 21.88 -23.60
C PRO A 284 -55.20 22.41 -25.05
N TRP A 285 -56.40 22.40 -25.63
CA TRP A 285 -56.86 22.92 -26.92
C TRP A 285 -56.69 21.99 -28.13
#